data_AF-A0A5B7JVC8-F1
#
_entry.id   AF-A0A5B7JVC8-F1
#
_cell.length_a   1.000
_cell.length_b   1.000
_cell.length_c   1.000
_cell.angle_alpha   90.00
_cell.angle_beta   90.00
_cell.angle_gamma   90.00
#
_symmetry.space_group_name_H-M   'P 1'
#
loop_
_entity.id
_entity.type
_entity.pdbx_description
1 polymer ?
#
loop_
_entity_poly.entity_id
_entity_poly.type
_entity_poly.pdbx_seq_one_letter_code
_entity_poly.pdbx_strand_id
1 'polypeptide(L)'
;MMANPYGIFPTMPTNSSTTLLCAQCKKFFTYMDSVVLCDGACKRWYHSKCAKLPENKFRVIQDRDENRSLGLKCMWACKDCRDRPDTGRDPEFESYVRERLGKLSQVLEYLVTKIQEIENRQKSQEVEMNKMVFMKKGCTYVSRWLAA
;
A
#
# COMPACT_ATOMS: atom_id res chain seq x y z
N MET A 1 44.75 -24.45 0.28
CA MET A 1 43.85 -23.48 0.94
C MET A 1 42.44 -24.07 0.89
N MET A 2 41.87 -24.48 2.02
CA MET A 2 40.52 -25.04 2.05
C MET A 2 39.50 -23.89 1.87
N ALA A 3 38.80 -23.89 0.74
CA ALA A 3 37.68 -22.98 0.52
C ALA A 3 36.59 -23.31 1.54
N ASN A 4 36.20 -22.33 2.35
CA ASN A 4 35.07 -22.45 3.26
C ASN A 4 33.79 -22.70 2.43
N PRO A 5 33.12 -23.85 2.55
CA PRO A 5 31.96 -24.20 1.72
C PRO A 5 30.69 -23.42 2.08
N TYR A 6 30.73 -22.62 3.15
CA TYR A 6 29.61 -21.80 3.60
C TYR A 6 29.76 -20.38 3.04
N GLY A 7 29.18 -20.18 1.86
CA GLY A 7 29.14 -18.89 1.18
C GLY A 7 28.53 -17.81 2.09
N ILE A 8 29.32 -16.78 2.37
CA ILE A 8 28.88 -15.57 3.04
C ILE A 8 27.98 -14.82 2.05
N PHE A 9 26.67 -14.77 2.31
CA PHE A 9 25.72 -14.01 1.50
C PHE A 9 25.94 -12.50 1.68
N PRO A 10 25.85 -11.67 0.62
CA PRO A 10 25.95 -10.20 0.74
C PRO A 10 24.91 -9.57 1.69
N THR A 11 23.84 -10.30 2.00
CA THR A 11 22.75 -9.87 2.88
C THR A 11 22.80 -10.49 4.29
N MET A 12 23.70 -11.44 4.56
CA MET A 12 23.90 -11.98 5.91
C MET A 12 24.93 -11.15 6.67
N PRO A 13 24.68 -10.76 7.94
CA PRO A 13 25.70 -10.14 8.76
C PRO A 13 26.87 -11.12 8.94
N THR A 14 28.07 -10.68 8.57
CA THR A 14 29.34 -11.43 8.67
C THR A 14 29.80 -11.69 10.10
N ASN A 15 29.05 -11.22 11.11
CA ASN A 15 29.51 -11.14 12.48
C ASN A 15 28.62 -12.00 13.37
N SER A 16 29.24 -12.99 14.01
CA SER A 16 28.73 -13.94 15.01
C SER A 16 28.26 -15.31 14.48
N SER A 17 28.95 -16.32 14.99
CA SER A 17 28.97 -17.75 14.69
C SER A 17 27.68 -18.52 15.03
N THR A 18 26.52 -17.86 15.12
CA THR A 18 25.27 -18.45 15.63
C THR A 18 24.06 -18.38 14.68
N THR A 19 24.16 -17.75 13.50
CA THR A 19 22.99 -17.48 12.64
C THR A 19 23.04 -18.07 11.22
N LEU A 20 23.70 -19.20 11.01
CA LEU A 20 23.74 -19.89 9.69
C LEU A 20 22.65 -20.96 9.51
N LEU A 21 21.72 -21.10 10.47
CA LEU A 21 20.66 -22.11 10.43
C LEU A 21 19.30 -21.48 10.16
N CYS A 22 18.51 -22.12 9.30
CA CYS A 22 17.10 -21.80 9.14
C CYS A 22 16.34 -22.02 10.45
N ALA A 23 15.64 -20.99 10.92
CA ALA A 23 14.92 -21.06 12.18
C ALA A 23 13.77 -22.07 12.20
N GLN A 24 13.23 -22.44 11.03
CA GLN A 24 12.17 -23.44 10.89
C GLN A 24 12.71 -24.87 10.85
N CYS A 25 13.61 -25.18 9.91
CA CYS A 25 14.05 -26.56 9.68
C CYS A 25 15.38 -26.92 10.36
N LYS A 26 16.04 -25.95 11.00
CA LYS A 26 17.33 -26.09 11.70
C LYS A 26 18.47 -26.61 10.82
N LYS A 27 18.33 -26.55 9.49
CA LYS A 27 19.38 -26.88 8.52
C LYS A 27 20.20 -25.65 8.15
N PHE A 28 21.45 -25.86 7.77
CA PHE A 28 22.35 -24.82 7.26
C PHE A 28 21.84 -24.25 5.94
N PHE A 29 22.11 -22.96 5.75
CA PHE A 29 21.96 -22.32 4.44
C PHE A 29 23.13 -22.73 3.54
N THR A 30 22.82 -23.07 2.30
CA THR A 30 23.79 -23.25 1.21
C THR A 30 23.76 -22.05 0.29
N TYR A 31 24.80 -21.82 -0.51
CA TYR A 31 24.87 -20.69 -1.45
C TYR A 31 23.71 -20.65 -2.47
N MET A 32 23.09 -21.80 -2.75
CA MET A 32 21.96 -21.91 -3.69
C MET A 32 20.60 -21.62 -3.04
N ASP A 33 20.55 -21.45 -1.72
CA ASP A 33 19.29 -21.27 -1.03
C ASP A 33 18.76 -19.83 -1.12
N SER A 34 17.50 -19.72 -1.51
CA SER A 34 16.74 -18.48 -1.37
C SER A 34 16.36 -18.26 0.09
N VAL A 35 16.85 -17.18 0.71
CA VAL A 35 16.66 -16.88 2.14
C VAL A 35 15.92 -15.57 2.38
N VAL A 36 15.15 -15.51 3.46
CA VAL A 36 14.40 -14.33 3.91
C VAL A 36 14.66 -14.07 5.40
N LEU A 37 14.79 -12.80 5.78
CA LEU A 37 14.89 -12.36 7.17
C LEU A 37 13.51 -12.00 7.70
N CYS A 38 13.18 -12.46 8.92
CA CYS A 38 11.99 -11.97 9.62
C CYS A 38 12.21 -10.53 10.11
N ASP A 39 11.39 -9.59 9.62
CA ASP A 39 11.36 -8.20 10.09
C ASP A 39 10.67 -8.05 11.46
N GLY A 40 10.05 -9.10 11.99
CA GLY A 40 9.48 -9.13 13.34
C GLY A 40 10.54 -9.13 14.45
N ALA A 41 10.11 -9.31 15.69
CA ALA A 41 10.98 -9.25 16.87
C ALA A 41 12.09 -10.32 16.89
N CYS A 42 11.89 -11.46 16.24
CA CYS A 42 12.86 -12.57 16.34
C CYS A 42 14.13 -12.34 15.52
N LYS A 43 14.09 -11.51 14.46
CA LYS A 43 15.21 -11.22 13.55
C LYS A 43 15.95 -12.47 13.06
N ARG A 44 15.25 -13.59 12.88
CA ARG A 44 15.82 -14.87 12.42
C ARG A 44 15.68 -15.07 10.91
N TRP A 45 16.61 -15.84 10.35
CA TRP A 45 16.64 -16.21 8.93
C TRP A 45 15.86 -17.51 8.65
N TYR A 46 15.25 -17.57 7.47
CA TYR A 46 14.46 -18.70 6.99
C TYR A 46 14.76 -18.97 5.52
N HIS A 47 14.71 -20.24 5.11
CA HIS A 47 14.59 -20.55 3.68
C HIS A 47 13.25 -20.02 3.18
N SER A 48 13.21 -19.44 1.99
CA SER A 48 11.97 -18.99 1.31
C SER A 48 10.94 -20.13 1.25
N LYS A 49 11.40 -21.35 0.94
CA LYS A 49 10.58 -22.58 0.96
C LYS A 49 10.03 -22.90 2.35
N CYS A 50 10.85 -22.79 3.40
CA CYS A 50 10.40 -23.01 4.78
C CYS A 50 9.45 -21.91 5.28
N ALA A 51 9.62 -20.69 4.81
CA ALA A 51 8.74 -19.56 5.03
C ALA A 51 7.43 -19.64 4.23
N LYS A 52 7.31 -20.62 3.32
CA LYS A 52 6.19 -20.80 2.39
C LYS A 52 5.91 -19.51 1.61
N LEU A 53 6.95 -18.80 1.20
CA LEU A 53 6.84 -17.59 0.39
C LEU A 53 6.68 -17.97 -1.09
N PRO A 54 5.60 -17.53 -1.76
CA PRO A 54 5.51 -17.57 -3.21
C PRO A 54 6.66 -16.80 -3.86
N GLU A 55 7.17 -17.28 -4.98
CA GLU A 55 8.36 -16.72 -5.63
C GLU A 55 8.18 -15.25 -6.04
N ASN A 56 7.00 -14.88 -6.52
CA ASN A 56 6.67 -13.48 -6.85
C ASN A 56 6.79 -12.56 -5.61
N LYS A 57 6.29 -13.00 -4.45
CA LYS A 57 6.41 -12.24 -3.19
C LYS A 57 7.85 -12.17 -2.72
N PHE A 58 8.61 -13.26 -2.88
CA PHE A 58 10.01 -13.31 -2.52
C PHE A 58 10.84 -12.30 -3.33
N ARG A 59 10.62 -12.21 -4.65
CA ARG A 59 11.29 -11.24 -5.52
C ARG A 59 11.02 -9.80 -5.07
N VAL A 60 9.76 -9.46 -4.79
CA VAL A 60 9.39 -8.12 -4.29
C VAL A 60 10.08 -7.79 -2.96
N ILE A 61 10.23 -8.76 -2.06
CA ILE A 61 10.94 -8.54 -0.78
C ILE A 61 12.45 -8.37 -0.98
N GLN A 62 13.04 -9.06 -1.96
CA GLN A 62 14.46 -8.94 -2.29
C GLN A 62 14.78 -7.64 -3.04
N ASP A 63 13.82 -7.11 -3.80
CA ASP A 63 13.99 -5.88 -4.57
C ASP A 63 13.99 -4.66 -3.64
N ARG A 64 15.16 -4.40 -3.05
CA ARG A 64 15.37 -3.34 -2.07
C ARG A 64 15.46 -1.95 -2.70
N ASP A 65 15.80 -1.85 -3.98
CA ASP A 65 16.11 -0.56 -4.60
C ASP A 65 14.86 0.14 -5.16
N GLU A 66 13.94 -0.57 -5.82
CA GLU A 66 12.69 0.03 -6.32
C GLU A 66 11.68 0.34 -5.19
N ASN A 67 11.67 -0.48 -4.15
CA ASN A 67 10.77 -0.28 -3.01
C ASN A 67 11.22 0.83 -2.07
N ARG A 68 12.52 1.13 -2.04
CA ARG A 68 13.09 2.18 -1.19
C ARG A 68 12.82 3.58 -1.75
N SER A 69 12.82 3.75 -3.07
CA SER A 69 12.48 5.03 -3.73
C SER A 69 11.00 5.40 -3.55
N LEU A 70 10.12 4.40 -3.41
CA LEU A 70 8.70 4.59 -3.11
C LEU A 70 8.39 4.63 -1.60
N GLY A 71 9.38 4.43 -0.72
CA GLY A 71 9.17 4.34 0.73
C GLY A 71 8.36 3.10 1.17
N LEU A 72 8.10 2.16 0.26
CA LEU A 72 7.31 0.96 0.50
C LEU A 72 8.22 -0.19 0.92
N LYS A 73 8.60 -0.27 2.20
CA LYS A 73 9.33 -1.43 2.69
C LYS A 73 8.40 -2.65 2.76
N CYS A 74 8.50 -3.57 1.80
CA CYS A 74 7.80 -4.86 1.86
C CYS A 74 8.39 -5.72 2.99
N MET A 75 7.77 -5.66 4.17
CA MET A 75 8.19 -6.41 5.35
C MET A 75 7.58 -7.81 5.38
N TRP A 76 8.38 -8.82 5.73
CA TRP A 76 7.89 -10.16 6.01
C TRP A 76 8.16 -10.53 7.47
N ALA A 77 7.15 -11.08 8.14
CA ALA A 77 7.27 -11.63 9.49
C ALA A 77 6.94 -13.13 9.49
N CYS A 78 7.71 -13.91 10.23
CA CYS A 78 7.45 -15.32 10.45
C CYS A 78 6.16 -15.52 11.25
N LYS A 79 5.59 -16.74 11.18
CA LYS A 79 4.34 -17.08 11.86
C LYS A 79 4.35 -16.69 13.34
N ASP A 80 5.39 -17.08 14.07
CA ASP A 80 5.51 -16.78 15.52
C ASP A 80 5.56 -15.28 15.83
N CYS A 81 6.13 -14.46 14.93
CA CYS A 81 6.16 -13.00 15.11
C CYS A 81 4.84 -12.34 14.71
N ARG A 82 4.07 -12.91 13.78
CA ARG A 82 2.74 -12.43 13.41
C ARG A 82 1.69 -12.79 14.46
N ASP A 83 1.83 -13.98 15.03
CA ASP A 83 0.89 -14.53 16.01
C ASP A 83 1.19 -14.02 17.43
N ARG A 84 2.35 -13.35 17.63
CA ARG A 84 2.64 -12.68 18.90
C ARG A 84 1.66 -11.53 19.10
N PRO A 85 0.99 -11.45 20.25
CA PRO A 85 0.25 -10.24 20.62
C PRO A 85 1.25 -9.08 20.62
N ASP A 86 0.85 -8.01 19.97
CA ASP A 86 1.66 -6.82 19.73
C ASP A 86 1.94 -6.14 21.08
N THR A 87 3.04 -6.54 21.72
CA THR A 87 3.45 -6.04 23.04
C THR A 87 4.01 -4.62 22.99
N GLY A 88 4.08 -4.02 21.79
CA GLY A 88 4.58 -2.68 21.55
C GLY A 88 3.54 -1.68 21.05
N ARG A 89 2.25 -2.03 20.98
CA ARG A 89 1.21 -1.03 20.67
C ARG A 89 0.97 -0.17 21.88
N ASP A 90 1.50 1.04 21.83
CA ASP A 90 1.05 2.12 22.70
C ASP A 90 -0.43 2.40 22.40
N PRO A 91 -1.35 2.11 23.35
CA PRO A 91 -2.77 2.34 23.17
C PRO A 91 -3.10 3.82 22.93
N GLU A 92 -2.29 4.74 23.46
CA GLU A 92 -2.46 6.18 23.25
C GLU A 92 -2.12 6.57 21.81
N PHE A 93 -1.02 6.02 21.26
CA PHE A 93 -0.66 6.22 19.86
C PHE A 93 -1.73 5.66 18.90
N GLU A 94 -2.25 4.46 19.17
CA GLU A 94 -3.34 3.86 18.38
C GLU A 94 -4.63 4.68 18.44
N SER A 95 -4.97 5.20 19.62
CA SER A 95 -6.11 6.11 19.81
C SER A 95 -5.91 7.41 19.01
N TYR A 96 -4.73 8.01 19.09
CA TYR A 96 -4.36 9.22 18.34
C TYR A 96 -4.46 9.01 16.83
N VAL A 97 -3.91 7.90 16.30
CA VAL A 97 -3.99 7.57 14.87
C VAL A 97 -5.44 7.38 14.45
N ARG A 98 -6.25 6.67 15.25
CA ARG A 98 -7.68 6.44 14.97
C ARG A 98 -8.47 7.75 14.94
N GLU A 99 -8.22 8.66 15.88
CA GLU A 99 -8.85 9.97 15.91
C GLU A 99 -8.50 10.80 14.67
N ARG A 100 -7.23 10.81 14.27
CA ARG A 100 -6.75 11.53 13.08
C ARG A 100 -7.36 10.97 11.79
N LEU A 101 -7.44 9.65 11.67
CA LEU A 101 -8.10 8.99 10.54
C LEU A 101 -9.59 9.31 10.50
N GLY A 102 -10.27 9.35 11.65
CA GLY A 102 -11.67 9.77 11.75
C GLY A 102 -11.89 11.20 11.25
N LYS A 103 -11.04 12.15 11.66
CA LYS A 103 -11.07 13.54 11.17
C LYS A 103 -10.85 13.61 9.66
N LEU A 104 -9.94 12.80 9.12
CA LEU A 104 -9.67 12.76 7.68
C LEU A 104 -10.89 12.23 6.91
N SER A 105 -11.57 11.20 7.42
CA SER A 105 -12.81 10.68 6.83
C SER A 105 -13.90 11.75 6.76
N GLN A 106 -14.09 12.52 7.83
CA GLN A 106 -15.08 13.60 7.87
C GLN A 106 -14.77 14.70 6.85
N VAL A 107 -13.49 15.06 6.68
CA VAL A 107 -13.08 16.05 5.67
C VAL A 107 -13.35 15.51 4.27
N LEU A 108 -13.07 14.23 4.00
CA LEU A 108 -13.36 13.61 2.71
C LEU A 108 -14.86 13.60 2.40
N GLU A 109 -15.71 13.22 3.36
CA GLU A 109 -17.17 13.25 3.20
C GLU A 109 -17.69 14.67 2.93
N TYR A 110 -17.15 15.67 3.63
CA TYR A 110 -17.48 17.07 3.40
C TYR A 110 -17.09 17.52 1.99
N LEU A 111 -15.89 17.20 1.54
CA LEU A 111 -15.40 17.55 0.20
C LEU A 111 -16.25 16.88 -0.89
N VAL A 112 -16.58 15.60 -0.74
CA VAL A 112 -17.48 14.89 -1.66
C VAL A 112 -18.84 15.59 -1.76
N THR A 113 -19.41 15.97 -0.62
CA THR A 113 -20.69 16.70 -0.57
C THR A 113 -20.60 18.04 -1.29
N LYS A 114 -19.53 18.80 -1.06
CA LYS A 114 -19.33 20.11 -1.72
C LYS A 114 -19.13 19.99 -3.22
N ILE A 115 -18.41 18.98 -3.68
CA ILE A 115 -18.27 18.69 -5.11
C ILE A 115 -19.65 18.40 -5.71
N GLN A 116 -20.46 17.57 -5.06
CA GLN A 116 -21.80 17.24 -5.55
C GLN A 116 -22.73 18.47 -5.61
N GLU A 117 -22.66 19.36 -4.61
CA GLU A 117 -23.41 20.63 -4.63
C GLU A 117 -23.02 21.51 -5.83
N ILE A 118 -21.72 21.60 -6.14
CA ILE A 118 -21.22 22.39 -7.28
C ILE A 118 -21.71 21.79 -8.60
N GLU A 119 -21.59 20.47 -8.77
CA GLU A 119 -22.07 19.77 -9.97
C GLU A 119 -23.57 19.99 -10.19
N ASN A 120 -24.37 19.92 -9.11
CA ASN A 120 -25.80 20.14 -9.20
C ASN A 120 -26.14 21.59 -9.61
N ARG A 121 -25.43 22.58 -9.05
CA ARG A 121 -25.59 23.99 -9.45
C ARG A 121 -25.23 24.21 -10.92
N GLN A 122 -24.15 23.60 -11.41
CA GLN A 122 -23.76 23.69 -12.82
C GLN A 122 -24.81 23.08 -13.74
N LYS A 123 -25.33 21.89 -13.41
CA LYS A 123 -26.42 21.26 -14.18
C LYS A 123 -27.68 22.13 -14.21
N SER A 124 -28.07 22.73 -13.07
CA SER A 124 -29.22 23.64 -13.02
C SER A 124 -29.03 24.88 -13.90
N GLN A 125 -27.84 25.49 -13.86
CA GLN A 125 -27.51 26.64 -14.70
C GLN A 125 -27.51 26.29 -16.20
N GLU A 126 -27.01 25.11 -16.57
CA GLU A 126 -27.04 24.64 -17.96
C GLU A 126 -28.47 24.40 -18.46
N VAL A 127 -29.34 23.81 -17.63
CA VAL A 127 -30.76 23.61 -17.95
C VAL A 127 -31.49 24.94 -18.11
N GLU A 128 -31.26 25.93 -17.23
CA GLU A 128 -31.85 27.27 -17.36
C GLU A 128 -31.37 27.99 -18.62
N MET A 129 -30.07 27.94 -18.91
CA MET A 129 -29.51 28.51 -20.13
C MET A 129 -30.11 27.88 -21.38
N ASN A 130 -30.25 26.55 -21.41
CA ASN A 130 -30.87 25.82 -22.53
C ASN A 130 -32.35 26.20 -22.72
N LYS A 131 -33.12 26.37 -21.63
CA LYS A 131 -34.50 26.88 -21.70
C LYS A 131 -34.56 28.29 -22.30
N MET A 132 -33.70 29.21 -21.86
CA MET A 132 -33.67 30.57 -22.41
C MET A 132 -33.31 30.60 -23.91
N VAL A 133 -32.38 29.76 -24.35
CA VAL A 133 -32.02 29.63 -25.77
C VAL A 133 -33.19 29.08 -26.59
N PHE A 134 -33.91 28.07 -26.09
CA PHE A 134 -35.10 27.52 -26.75
C PHE A 134 -36.24 28.55 -26.84
N MET A 135 -36.52 29.30 -25.77
CA MET A 135 -37.55 30.36 -25.79
C MET A 135 -37.22 31.46 -26.81
N LYS A 136 -35.96 31.90 -26.88
CA LYS A 136 -35.53 32.90 -27.89
C LYS A 136 -35.71 32.39 -29.31
N LYS A 137 -35.36 31.14 -29.61
CA LYS A 137 -35.56 30.54 -30.94
C LYS A 137 -37.04 30.37 -31.30
N GLY A 138 -37.87 29.96 -30.35
CA GLY A 138 -39.32 29.85 -30.53
C GLY A 138 -39.97 31.21 -30.81
N CYS A 139 -39.58 32.25 -30.09
CA CYS A 139 -40.10 33.61 -30.30
C CYS A 139 -39.73 34.17 -31.68
N THR A 140 -38.49 33.93 -32.15
CA THR A 140 -38.08 34.33 -33.51
C THR A 140 -38.81 33.60 -34.62
N TYR A 141 -39.25 32.35 -34.40
CA TYR A 141 -39.98 31.57 -35.40
C TYR A 141 -41.42 32.05 -35.56
N VAL A 142 -42.10 32.41 -34.45
CA VAL A 142 -43.46 32.96 -34.46
C VAL A 142 -43.51 34.35 -35.08
N SER A 143 -42.54 35.23 -34.77
CA SER A 143 -42.46 36.57 -35.38
C SER A 143 -42.20 36.53 -36.90
N ARG A 144 -41.58 35.47 -37.42
CA ARG A 144 -41.31 35.30 -38.85
C ARG A 144 -42.51 34.76 -39.63
N TRP A 145 -43.41 34.05 -38.97
CA TRP A 145 -44.68 33.55 -39.54
C TRP A 145 -45.79 34.61 -39.56
N LEU A 146 -45.82 35.53 -38.59
CA LEU A 146 -46.80 36.62 -38.53
C LEU A 146 -46.47 37.80 -39.48
N ALA A 147 -45.29 37.78 -40.10
CA ALA A 147 -44.82 38.82 -41.03
C ALA A 147 -44.83 38.39 -42.51
N ALA A 148 -45.43 37.23 -42.83
CA ALA A 148 -45.67 36.70 -44.17
C ALA A 148 -47.18 36.68 -44.45
#